data_AF-A0A919BQ80-F1
#
_entry.id   AF-A0A919BQ80-F1
#
_cell.length_a   1.000
_cell.length_b   1.000
_cell.length_c   1.000
_cell.angle_alpha   90.00
_cell.angle_beta   90.00
_cell.angle_gamma   90.00
#
_symmetry.space_group_name_H-M   'P 1'
#
loop_
_entity.id
_entity.type
_entity.pdbx_description
1 polymer ?
#
loop_
_entity_poly.entity_id
_entity_poly.type
_entity_poly.pdbx_seq_one_letter_code
_entity_poly.pdbx_strand_id
1 'polypeptide(L)'
;MLTKPAVFFPSEGIHEGTYRCILGNMADTTVKVSTETKNRLAAVAAAHGVSLRAFLASLADQEENHLRLTQATAEFREVTRRPGIAEAFDAAFPDDAPAPRDTARQAA
;
A
#
# COMPACT_ATOMS: atom_id res chain seq x y z
N MET A 1 -7.50 -14.32 -58.38
CA MET A 1 -8.33 -13.31 -57.68
C MET A 1 -9.48 -14.03 -56.99
N LEU A 2 -9.95 -13.51 -55.84
CA LEU A 2 -10.96 -14.04 -54.89
C LEU A 2 -10.41 -15.02 -53.84
N THR A 3 -9.86 -14.57 -52.71
CA THR A 3 -10.47 -13.99 -51.48
C THR A 3 -10.97 -15.08 -50.50
N LYS A 4 -10.23 -15.20 -49.40
CA LYS A 4 -10.52 -16.00 -48.18
C LYS A 4 -11.73 -15.39 -47.43
N PRO A 5 -12.49 -16.18 -46.66
CA PRO A 5 -12.29 -16.07 -45.21
C PRO A 5 -12.33 -17.42 -44.49
N ALA A 6 -11.35 -17.63 -43.59
CA ALA A 6 -11.41 -18.69 -42.60
C ALA A 6 -12.20 -18.15 -41.41
N VAL A 7 -13.26 -18.87 -41.05
CA VAL A 7 -14.10 -18.61 -39.88
C VAL A 7 -13.66 -19.53 -38.74
N PHE A 8 -14.00 -19.08 -37.54
CA PHE A 8 -13.42 -19.26 -36.20
C PHE A 8 -13.91 -20.52 -35.43
N PHE A 9 -12.94 -21.27 -34.82
CA PHE A 9 -12.91 -22.01 -33.50
C PHE A 9 -14.04 -23.02 -33.14
N PRO A 10 -14.01 -23.80 -32.02
CA PRO A 10 -13.01 -24.03 -30.94
C PRO A 10 -12.75 -25.55 -30.63
N SER A 11 -11.83 -25.90 -29.72
CA SER A 11 -11.98 -27.03 -28.76
C SER A 11 -10.73 -27.27 -27.89
N GLU A 12 -10.89 -26.95 -26.60
CA GLU A 12 -10.40 -27.63 -25.39
C GLU A 12 -8.95 -28.12 -25.24
N GLY A 13 -8.29 -27.60 -24.18
CA GLY A 13 -7.04 -28.12 -23.63
C GLY A 13 -6.55 -27.30 -22.43
N ILE A 14 -7.15 -27.57 -21.27
CA ILE A 14 -6.96 -26.96 -19.94
C ILE A 14 -5.51 -27.04 -19.44
N HIS A 15 -4.98 -26.00 -18.77
CA HIS A 15 -4.19 -26.13 -17.53
C HIS A 15 -4.16 -24.81 -16.75
N GLU A 16 -4.56 -24.92 -15.48
CA GLU A 16 -4.61 -23.95 -14.39
C GLU A 16 -3.67 -22.74 -14.46
N GLY A 17 -4.28 -21.57 -14.51
CA GLY A 17 -3.78 -20.38 -13.85
C GLY A 17 -4.98 -19.72 -13.20
N THR A 18 -5.02 -19.70 -11.87
CA THR A 18 -6.04 -19.00 -11.08
C THR A 18 -6.17 -17.55 -11.55
N TYR A 19 -7.08 -17.27 -12.48
CA TYR A 19 -7.56 -15.92 -12.76
C TYR A 19 -8.48 -15.52 -11.61
N ARG A 20 -7.89 -15.18 -10.45
CA ARG A 20 -8.59 -14.42 -9.42
C ARG A 20 -8.77 -12.99 -9.92
N CYS A 21 -9.71 -12.81 -10.83
CA CYS A 21 -10.44 -11.55 -10.97
C CYS A 21 -11.90 -11.81 -10.60
N ILE A 22 -12.12 -12.17 -9.34
CA ILE A 22 -13.46 -12.25 -8.78
C ILE A 22 -13.51 -11.22 -7.65
N LEU A 23 -14.21 -10.11 -7.94
CA LEU A 23 -14.63 -9.01 -7.05
C LEU A 23 -13.65 -7.84 -6.85
N GLY A 24 -13.61 -6.93 -7.83
CA GLY A 24 -13.11 -5.57 -7.66
C GLY A 24 -13.74 -4.65 -8.71
N ASN A 25 -14.96 -4.20 -8.44
CA ASN A 25 -15.82 -3.28 -9.21
C ASN A 25 -15.32 -2.81 -10.61
N MET A 26 -16.08 -3.18 -11.65
CA MET A 26 -15.96 -2.69 -13.03
C MET A 26 -16.37 -1.21 -13.21
N ALA A 27 -16.12 -0.35 -12.22
CA ALA A 27 -16.28 1.09 -12.39
C ALA A 27 -14.99 1.65 -12.99
N ASP A 28 -14.81 1.44 -14.30
CA ASP A 28 -13.76 2.13 -15.06
C ASP A 28 -14.00 3.63 -15.01
N THR A 29 -13.30 4.31 -14.11
CA THR A 29 -13.37 5.76 -13.95
C THR A 29 -12.24 6.40 -14.73
N THR A 30 -12.58 7.34 -15.61
CA THR A 30 -11.58 8.11 -16.35
C THR A 30 -11.24 9.37 -15.58
N VAL A 31 -9.98 9.48 -15.13
CA VAL A 31 -9.47 10.68 -14.45
C VAL A 31 -8.67 11.51 -15.44
N LYS A 32 -8.91 12.83 -15.45
CA LYS A 32 -8.11 13.76 -16.25
C LYS A 32 -6.78 14.03 -15.53
N VAL A 33 -5.69 13.68 -16.19
CA VAL A 33 -4.32 14.01 -15.78
C VAL A 33 -3.61 14.68 -16.96
N SER A 34 -2.55 15.43 -16.69
CA SER A 34 -1.72 15.96 -17.77
C SER A 34 -1.10 14.81 -18.56
N THR A 35 -0.87 15.02 -19.87
CA THR A 35 -0.22 14.03 -20.73
C THR A 35 1.17 13.66 -20.21
N GLU A 36 1.91 14.63 -19.68
CA GLU A 36 3.22 14.42 -19.07
C GLU A 36 3.13 13.48 -17.86
N THR A 37 2.22 13.73 -16.92
CA THR A 37 2.03 12.88 -15.74
C THR A 37 1.61 11.48 -16.14
N LYS A 38 0.69 11.33 -17.10
CA LYS A 38 0.30 10.02 -17.64
C LYS A 38 1.51 9.26 -18.19
N ASN A 39 2.36 9.92 -18.98
CA ASN A 39 3.52 9.29 -19.60
C ASN A 39 4.54 8.86 -18.54
N ARG A 40 4.77 9.67 -17.52
CA ARG A 40 5.64 9.31 -16.38
C ARG A 40 5.11 8.09 -15.65
N LEU A 41 3.83 8.07 -15.30
CA LEU A 41 3.20 6.93 -14.63
C LEU A 41 3.22 5.67 -15.50
N ALA A 42 2.99 5.80 -16.81
CA ALA A 42 3.04 4.69 -17.75
C ALA A 42 4.45 4.11 -17.87
N ALA A 43 5.49 4.95 -17.91
CA ALA A 43 6.88 4.51 -17.94
C ALA A 43 7.26 3.74 -16.67
N VAL A 44 6.81 4.21 -15.51
CA VAL A 44 7.02 3.50 -14.23
C VAL A 44 6.27 2.17 -14.22
N ALA A 45 4.99 2.16 -14.58
CA ALA A 45 4.21 0.92 -14.65
C ALA A 45 4.86 -0.12 -15.59
N ALA A 46 5.37 0.33 -16.75
CA ALA A 46 6.10 -0.52 -17.68
C ALA A 46 7.41 -1.07 -17.08
N ALA A 47 8.17 -0.25 -16.34
CA ALA A 47 9.38 -0.71 -15.64
C ALA A 47 9.08 -1.77 -14.57
N HIS A 48 7.89 -1.73 -13.96
CA HIS A 48 7.39 -2.73 -13.02
C HIS A 48 6.71 -3.93 -13.71
N GLY A 49 6.58 -3.94 -15.04
CA GLY A 49 5.92 -5.02 -15.79
C GLY A 49 4.42 -5.12 -15.55
N VAL A 50 3.77 -4.05 -15.08
CA VAL A 50 2.34 -4.02 -14.75
C VAL A 50 1.57 -3.04 -15.63
N SER A 51 0.25 -3.20 -15.71
CA SER A 51 -0.60 -2.21 -16.37
C SER A 51 -0.67 -0.92 -15.56
N LEU A 52 -0.90 0.22 -16.23
CA LEU A 52 -1.07 1.51 -15.54
C LEU A 52 -2.22 1.48 -14.53
N ARG A 53 -3.32 0.76 -14.83
CA ARG A 53 -4.44 0.57 -13.89
C ARG A 53 -4.00 -0.18 -12.63
N ALA A 54 -3.27 -1.28 -12.79
CA ALA A 54 -2.76 -2.05 -11.67
C ALA A 54 -1.75 -1.24 -10.84
N PHE A 55 -0.89 -0.46 -11.51
CA PHE A 55 0.04 0.43 -10.84
C PHE A 55 -0.67 1.51 -10.02
N LEU A 56 -1.72 2.13 -10.56
CA LEU A 56 -2.51 3.13 -9.83
C LEU A 56 -3.28 2.53 -8.65
N ALA A 57 -3.80 1.31 -8.76
CA ALA A 57 -4.42 0.62 -7.64
C ALA A 57 -3.41 0.37 -6.51
N SER A 58 -2.23 -0.17 -6.86
CA SER A 58 -1.15 -0.36 -5.88
C SER A 58 -0.69 0.95 -5.24
N LEU A 59 -0.64 2.04 -6.00
CA LEU A 59 -0.27 3.35 -5.46
C LEU A 59 -1.32 3.87 -4.48
N ALA A 60 -2.61 3.67 -4.78
CA ALA A 60 -3.69 4.04 -3.86
C ALA A 60 -3.58 3.29 -2.53
N ASP A 61 -3.33 1.97 -2.56
CA ASP A 61 -3.15 1.16 -1.36
C ASP A 61 -1.96 1.63 -0.51
N GLN A 62 -0.85 1.99 -1.16
CA GLN A 62 0.35 2.51 -0.51
C GLN A 62 0.10 3.84 0.19
N GLU A 63 -0.53 4.79 -0.51
CA GLU A 63 -0.83 6.11 0.05
C GLU A 63 -1.85 6.02 1.19
N GLU A 64 -2.86 5.15 1.07
CA GLU A 64 -3.80 4.92 2.17
C GLU A 64 -3.10 4.35 3.41
N ASN A 65 -2.17 3.41 3.22
CA ASN A 65 -1.35 2.89 4.31
C ASN A 65 -0.47 3.99 4.93
N HIS A 66 0.14 4.86 4.12
CA HIS A 66 0.93 5.98 4.63
C HIS A 66 0.09 6.96 5.46
N LEU A 67 -1.14 7.25 5.05
CA LEU A 67 -2.06 8.09 5.81
C LEU A 67 -2.41 7.43 7.16
N ARG A 68 -2.74 6.14 7.16
CA ARG A 68 -3.02 5.37 8.39
C ARG A 68 -1.84 5.39 9.34
N LEU A 69 -0.62 5.16 8.84
CA LEU A 69 0.60 5.18 9.64
C LEU A 69 0.89 6.57 10.22
N THR A 70 0.66 7.62 9.44
CA THR A 70 0.82 9.00 9.89
C THR A 70 -0.16 9.33 11.02
N GLN A 71 -1.43 8.92 10.88
CA GLN A 71 -2.43 9.08 11.92
C GLN A 71 -2.08 8.30 13.19
N ALA A 72 -1.77 7.01 13.07
CA ALA A 72 -1.38 6.18 14.21
C ALA A 72 -0.14 6.74 14.94
N THR A 73 0.83 7.28 14.19
CA THR A 73 2.01 7.92 14.78
C THR A 73 1.64 9.20 15.55
N ALA A 74 0.70 9.99 15.04
CA ALA A 74 0.23 11.19 15.71
C ALA A 74 -0.49 10.84 17.02
N GLU A 75 -1.40 9.87 16.98
CA GLU A 75 -2.13 9.39 18.15
C GLU A 75 -1.20 8.77 19.20
N PHE A 76 -0.24 7.93 18.77
CA PHE A 76 0.76 7.36 19.67
C PHE A 76 1.58 8.45 20.37
N ARG A 77 2.02 9.48 19.64
CA ARG A 77 2.76 10.61 20.21
C ARG A 77 1.90 11.44 21.18
N GLU A 78 0.61 11.55 20.95
CA GLU A 78 -0.30 12.22 21.87
C GLU A 78 -0.45 11.42 23.17
N VAL A 79 -0.72 10.12 23.06
CA VAL A 79 -0.95 9.22 24.20
C VAL A 79 0.31 9.10 25.05
N THR A 80 1.49 8.95 24.45
CA THR A 80 2.77 8.82 25.18
C THR A 80 3.23 10.11 25.86
N ARG A 81 2.73 11.28 25.46
CA ARG A 81 3.00 12.55 26.18
C ARG A 81 2.16 12.72 27.44
N ARG A 82 1.10 11.91 27.61
CA ARG A 82 0.28 11.98 28.81
C ARG A 82 1.06 11.41 29.99
N PRO A 83 1.13 12.12 31.12
CA PRO A 83 1.82 11.61 32.31
C PRO A 83 1.15 10.33 32.81
N GLY A 84 1.95 9.35 33.24
CA GLY A 84 1.49 8.08 33.80
C GLY A 84 1.30 6.95 32.78
N ILE A 85 1.33 7.24 31.47
CA ILE A 85 1.19 6.21 30.43
C ILE A 85 2.50 5.44 30.21
N ALA A 86 3.63 6.14 30.14
CA ALA A 86 4.94 5.50 29.98
C ALA A 86 5.27 4.64 31.20
N GLU A 87 5.01 5.15 32.40
CA GLU A 87 5.25 4.46 33.66
C GLU A 87 4.35 3.22 33.82
N ALA A 88 3.09 3.30 33.39
CA ALA A 88 2.18 2.16 33.38
C ALA A 88 2.58 1.10 32.34
N PHE A 89 3.11 1.53 31.19
CA PHE A 89 3.64 0.63 30.16
C PHE A 89 4.90 -0.09 30.66
N ASP A 90 5.86 0.64 31.23
CA ASP A 90 7.09 0.07 31.80
C ASP A 90 6.77 -0.92 32.94
N ALA A 91 5.74 -0.64 33.76
CA ALA A 91 5.27 -1.57 34.79
C ALA A 91 4.62 -2.84 34.22
N ALA A 92 4.01 -2.77 33.03
CA ALA A 92 3.41 -3.92 32.35
C ALA A 92 4.44 -4.77 31.59
N PHE A 93 5.56 -4.15 31.17
CA PHE A 93 6.65 -4.79 30.43
C PHE A 93 8.01 -4.56 31.13
N PRO A 94 8.21 -5.12 32.32
CA PRO A 94 9.37 -4.80 33.16
C PRO A 94 10.72 -5.24 32.59
N ASP A 95 10.74 -6.30 31.77
CA ASP A 95 11.96 -6.82 31.15
C ASP A 95 12.47 -5.94 29.99
N ASP A 96 11.57 -5.15 29.39
CA ASP A 96 11.87 -4.23 28.28
C ASP A 96 11.98 -2.76 28.76
N ALA A 97 11.72 -2.51 30.04
CA ALA A 97 11.74 -1.17 30.61
C ALA A 97 13.17 -0.59 30.59
N PRO A 98 13.35 0.68 30.18
CA PRO A 98 14.66 1.31 30.21
C PRO A 98 15.18 1.38 31.64
N ALA A 99 16.49 1.17 31.82
CA ALA A 99 17.11 1.29 33.13
C ALA A 99 16.76 2.66 33.77
N PRO A 100 16.43 2.70 35.08
CA PRO A 100 16.11 3.94 35.76
C PRO A 100 17.21 4.98 35.49
N ARG A 101 16.83 6.13 34.92
CA ARG A 101 17.79 7.22 34.74
C ARG A 101 18.11 7.78 36.11
N ASP A 102 19.33 7.54 36.59
CA ASP A 102 19.85 8.15 37.80
C ASP A 102 19.78 9.69 37.64
N THR A 103 18.76 10.30 38.25
CA THR A 103 18.58 11.75 38.36
C THR A 103 19.74 12.44 39.11
N ALA A 104 20.69 11.67 39.66
CA ALA A 104 21.88 12.15 40.35
C ALA A 104 22.91 12.84 39.42
N ARG A 105 22.89 12.63 38.10
CA ARG A 105 23.90 13.23 37.20
C ARG A 105 23.51 14.60 36.61
N GLN A 106 22.27 15.04 36.78
CA GLN A 106 21.77 16.28 36.17
C GLN A 106 21.84 17.52 37.08
N ALA A 107 22.40 17.39 38.29
CA ALA A 107 22.52 18.46 39.28
C ALA A 107 23.98 18.78 39.69
N ALA A 108 24.96 18.55 38.81
CA ALA A 108 26.37 18.90 39.04
C ALA A 108 26.90 19.82 37.94
#